data_AF-A0A1I4QK18-F1
#
_entry.id   AF-A0A1I4QK18-F1
#
_cell.length_a   1.000
_cell.length_b   1.000
_cell.length_c   1.000
_cell.angle_alpha   90.00
_cell.angle_beta   90.00
_cell.angle_gamma   90.00
#
_symmetry.space_group_name_H-M   'P 1'
#
loop_
_entity.id
_entity.type
_entity.pdbx_description
1 polymer ?
#
loop_
_entity_poly.entity_id
_entity_poly.type
_entity_poly.pdbx_seq_one_letter_code
_entity_poly.pdbx_strand_id
1 'polypeptide(L)'
;MKKCMYCLEGKLGLTKEHIIPSGLLEMYPEQDVTYTSTVEKKVQSYKDNQGHSIKDVCETCNNNLLGPLDTYGNNWIRNYFLEKYAGDPTKTVNYDFHMLQRWLIKITYNVARSSGLNCEWFHDELGYILHNIQDQLPPVSIFGGLHVDMTAFGEDKALLLSPISSYRPLYVYHSPRILENGISFCMKRRFPLDKDKMKIKRAEHVLTIRFGSAMFLVILWNKEIFSSAVDKFNAIFEAKFPYR
;
A
#
# COMPACT_ATOMS: atom_id res chain seq x y z
N MET A 1 -26.54 -18.88 -1.36
CA MET A 1 -26.11 -17.48 -1.15
C MET A 1 -24.60 -17.45 -1.07
N LYS A 2 -23.96 -16.37 -1.53
CA LYS A 2 -22.50 -16.21 -1.42
C LYS A 2 -22.19 -15.20 -0.31
N LYS A 3 -21.14 -15.46 0.48
CA LYS A 3 -20.72 -14.59 1.57
C LYS A 3 -19.99 -13.38 1.01
N CYS A 4 -20.39 -12.18 1.42
CA CYS A 4 -19.66 -10.95 1.10
C CYS A 4 -18.38 -10.89 1.95
N MET A 5 -17.24 -10.55 1.35
CA MET A 5 -15.96 -10.50 2.07
C MET A 5 -15.80 -9.26 2.97
N TYR A 6 -16.74 -8.32 2.94
CA TYR A 6 -16.70 -7.12 3.79
C TYR A 6 -17.72 -7.13 4.93
N CYS A 7 -19.01 -7.33 4.64
CA CYS A 7 -20.00 -7.44 5.72
C CYS A 7 -20.11 -8.86 6.30
N LEU A 8 -19.45 -9.85 5.71
CA LEU A 8 -19.50 -11.26 6.13
C LEU A 8 -20.92 -11.88 6.09
N GLU A 9 -21.90 -11.18 5.54
CA GLU A 9 -23.27 -11.67 5.38
C GLU A 9 -23.46 -12.46 4.09
N GLY A 10 -24.41 -13.40 4.10
CA GLY A 10 -24.87 -14.07 2.89
C GLY A 10 -25.69 -13.11 2.01
N LYS A 11 -25.31 -12.98 0.75
CA LYS A 11 -26.00 -12.12 -0.23
C LYS A 11 -26.44 -12.90 -1.47
N LEU A 12 -27.46 -12.36 -2.14
CA LEU A 12 -28.02 -12.93 -3.37
C LEU A 12 -27.08 -12.72 -4.57
N GLY A 13 -26.48 -11.52 -4.66
CA GLY A 13 -25.53 -11.15 -5.71
C GLY A 13 -24.26 -10.53 -5.12
N LEU A 14 -23.15 -10.75 -5.82
CA LEU A 14 -21.86 -10.12 -5.55
C LEU A 14 -21.40 -9.37 -6.80
N THR A 15 -20.80 -8.20 -6.60
CA THR A 15 -20.22 -7.31 -7.59
C THR A 15 -18.71 -7.53 -7.68
N LYS A 16 -18.10 -7.00 -8.75
CA LYS A 16 -16.64 -6.94 -8.88
C LYS A 16 -16.14 -5.73 -8.11
N GLU A 17 -15.17 -5.96 -7.23
CA GLU A 17 -14.44 -4.91 -6.53
C GLU A 17 -13.00 -4.87 -7.04
N HIS A 18 -12.48 -3.67 -7.34
CA HIS A 18 -11.10 -3.52 -7.79
C HIS A 18 -10.12 -3.63 -6.62
N ILE A 19 -8.98 -4.28 -6.86
CA ILE A 19 -7.94 -4.40 -5.84
C ILE A 19 -7.30 -3.05 -5.54
N ILE A 20 -6.94 -2.33 -6.60
CA ILE A 20 -6.57 -0.92 -6.58
C ILE A 20 -7.75 -0.14 -7.19
N PRO A 21 -8.24 0.93 -6.55
CA PRO A 21 -9.36 1.72 -7.07
C PRO A 21 -9.20 2.11 -8.54
N SER A 22 -10.26 1.95 -9.33
CA SER A 22 -10.24 2.23 -10.78
C SER A 22 -9.81 3.66 -11.10
N GLY A 23 -10.23 4.63 -10.28
CA GLY A 23 -9.83 6.03 -10.46
C GLY A 23 -8.32 6.26 -10.34
N LEU A 24 -7.57 5.44 -9.58
CA LEU A 24 -6.10 5.49 -9.58
C LEU A 24 -5.51 4.87 -10.84
N LEU A 25 -6.11 3.79 -11.35
CA LEU A 25 -5.65 3.13 -12.57
C LEU A 25 -5.79 4.07 -13.78
N GLU A 26 -6.89 4.82 -13.84
CA GLU A 26 -7.14 5.86 -14.86
C GLU A 26 -6.12 7.02 -14.81
N MET A 27 -5.47 7.26 -13.66
CA MET A 27 -4.44 8.30 -13.53
C MET A 27 -3.10 7.89 -14.16
N TYR A 28 -2.85 6.58 -14.33
CA TYR A 28 -1.61 6.03 -14.85
C TYR A 28 -1.89 5.03 -16.00
N PRO A 29 -2.56 5.47 -17.09
CA PRO A 29 -2.99 4.58 -18.19
C PRO A 29 -1.81 3.92 -18.93
N GLU A 30 -0.60 4.46 -18.80
CA GLU A 30 0.64 3.87 -19.32
C GLU A 30 1.06 2.59 -18.57
N GLN A 31 0.51 2.37 -17.38
CA GLN A 31 0.72 1.15 -16.62
C GLN A 31 -0.26 0.07 -17.09
N ASP A 32 0.05 -0.55 -18.22
CA ASP A 32 -0.60 -1.77 -18.72
C ASP A 32 -0.45 -2.98 -17.77
N VAL A 33 0.14 -2.80 -16.57
CA VAL A 33 0.40 -3.86 -15.60
C VAL A 33 0.24 -3.36 -14.16
N THR A 34 -0.76 -3.86 -13.43
CA THR A 34 -0.74 -3.79 -11.97
C THR A 34 0.13 -4.90 -11.41
N TYR A 35 1.15 -4.54 -10.62
CA TYR A 35 2.00 -5.50 -9.93
C TYR A 35 1.51 -5.71 -8.50
N THR A 36 1.04 -6.92 -8.23
CA THR A 36 0.89 -7.41 -6.85
C THR A 36 1.90 -8.51 -6.63
N SER A 37 2.74 -8.37 -5.62
CA SER A 37 3.68 -9.41 -5.22
C SER A 37 3.49 -9.72 -3.75
N THR A 38 3.51 -11.00 -3.43
CA THR A 38 3.55 -11.49 -2.04
C THR A 38 4.73 -12.44 -1.87
N VAL A 39 5.04 -12.83 -0.64
CA VAL A 39 6.12 -13.80 -0.36
C VAL A 39 5.82 -15.18 -0.97
N GLU A 40 4.53 -15.53 -1.07
CA GLU A 40 4.06 -16.85 -1.51
C GLU A 40 3.79 -16.94 -3.02
N LYS A 41 3.57 -15.81 -3.71
CA LYS A 41 3.32 -15.76 -5.16
C LYS A 41 4.38 -14.91 -5.87
N LYS A 42 4.98 -15.46 -6.94
CA LYS A 42 5.78 -14.69 -7.91
C LYS A 42 5.00 -13.44 -8.33
N VAL A 43 5.69 -12.32 -8.56
CA VAL A 43 5.12 -11.04 -9.04
C VAL A 43 4.00 -11.31 -10.04
N GLN A 44 2.76 -11.08 -9.64
CA GLN A 44 1.61 -11.21 -10.52
C GLN A 44 1.45 -9.87 -11.24
N SER A 45 1.75 -9.89 -12.53
CA SER A 45 1.51 -8.80 -13.46
C SER A 45 0.14 -8.99 -14.10
N TYR A 46 -0.83 -8.16 -13.75
CA TYR A 46 -2.14 -8.16 -14.41
C TYR A 46 -2.09 -7.23 -15.61
N LYS A 47 -2.02 -7.81 -16.81
CA LYS A 47 -2.13 -7.07 -18.07
C LYS A 47 -3.59 -6.78 -18.37
N ASP A 48 -4.15 -5.77 -17.73
CA ASP A 48 -5.39 -5.14 -18.20
C ASP A 48 -5.44 -3.65 -17.84
N ASN A 49 -5.83 -2.83 -18.82
CA ASN A 49 -6.04 -1.39 -18.64
C ASN A 49 -7.30 -1.11 -17.78
N GLN A 50 -7.92 -2.17 -17.23
CA GLN A 50 -9.08 -2.13 -16.34
C GLN A 50 -8.70 -2.45 -14.89
N GLY A 51 -7.52 -3.02 -14.65
CA GLY A 51 -7.05 -3.45 -13.34
C GLY A 51 -7.71 -4.71 -12.78
N HIS A 52 -6.97 -5.39 -11.91
CA HIS A 52 -7.43 -6.60 -11.25
C HIS A 52 -8.65 -6.35 -10.35
N SER A 53 -9.71 -7.12 -10.54
CA SER A 53 -10.93 -7.11 -9.72
C SER A 53 -11.36 -8.52 -9.30
N ILE A 54 -12.08 -8.61 -8.17
CA ILE A 54 -12.61 -9.87 -7.62
C ILE A 54 -14.10 -9.75 -7.37
N LYS A 55 -14.86 -10.77 -7.77
CA LYS A 55 -16.33 -10.81 -7.66
C LYS A 55 -16.81 -11.43 -6.35
N ASP A 56 -16.55 -10.77 -5.22
CA ASP A 56 -16.86 -11.30 -3.89
C ASP A 56 -17.39 -10.27 -2.86
N VAL A 57 -17.71 -9.06 -3.31
CA VAL A 57 -18.26 -7.98 -2.47
C VAL A 57 -19.72 -7.74 -2.84
N CYS A 58 -20.57 -7.39 -1.89
CA CYS A 58 -21.97 -7.05 -2.19
C CYS A 58 -22.10 -5.59 -2.63
N GLU A 59 -23.17 -5.28 -3.35
CA GLU A 59 -23.40 -3.94 -3.89
C GLU A 59 -23.40 -2.84 -2.81
N THR A 60 -24.03 -3.10 -1.66
CA THR A 60 -24.06 -2.15 -0.55
C THR A 60 -22.65 -1.82 -0.02
N CYS A 61 -21.82 -2.83 0.21
CA CYS A 61 -20.44 -2.59 0.65
C CYS A 61 -19.65 -1.88 -0.46
N ASN A 62 -19.72 -2.40 -1.68
CA ASN A 62 -18.92 -1.92 -2.80
C ASN A 62 -19.20 -0.44 -3.13
N ASN A 63 -20.47 -0.12 -3.38
CA ASN A 63 -20.83 1.17 -3.94
C ASN A 63 -21.06 2.23 -2.85
N ASN A 64 -21.66 1.85 -1.72
CA ASN A 64 -22.11 2.83 -0.72
C ASN A 64 -21.09 3.03 0.42
N LEU A 65 -20.32 2.00 0.78
CA LEU A 65 -19.39 2.07 1.92
C LEU A 65 -17.93 2.23 1.46
N LEU A 66 -17.50 1.45 0.47
CA LEU A 66 -16.13 1.49 -0.06
C LEU A 66 -15.94 2.57 -1.14
N GLY A 67 -16.97 2.83 -1.94
CA GLY A 67 -16.94 3.88 -2.97
C GLY A 67 -16.53 5.28 -2.44
N PRO A 68 -17.05 5.75 -1.28
CA PRO A 68 -16.60 7.00 -0.68
C PRO A 68 -15.12 7.00 -0.27
N LEU A 69 -14.59 5.88 0.25
CA LEU A 69 -13.16 5.75 0.58
C LEU A 69 -12.28 5.85 -0.66
N ASP A 70 -12.69 5.21 -1.76
CA ASP A 70 -11.98 5.30 -3.02
C ASP A 70 -12.02 6.71 -3.60
N THR A 71 -13.19 7.36 -3.52
CA THR A 71 -13.36 8.75 -3.95
C THR A 71 -12.41 9.68 -3.19
N TYR A 72 -12.31 9.51 -1.87
CA TYR A 72 -11.35 10.25 -1.04
C TYR A 72 -9.91 10.04 -1.52
N GLY A 73 -9.46 8.78 -1.61
CA GLY A 73 -8.09 8.45 -2.00
C GLY A 73 -7.74 8.94 -3.42
N ASN A 74 -8.64 8.73 -4.38
CA ASN A 74 -8.49 9.19 -5.76
C ASN A 74 -8.30 10.71 -5.82
N ASN A 75 -9.19 11.47 -5.17
CA ASN A 75 -9.10 12.93 -5.16
C ASN A 75 -7.83 13.42 -4.47
N TRP A 76 -7.46 12.78 -3.36
CA TRP A 76 -6.25 13.14 -2.62
C TRP A 76 -4.97 12.92 -3.43
N ILE A 77 -4.82 11.76 -4.08
CA ILE A 77 -3.68 11.50 -4.98
C ILE A 77 -3.67 12.47 -6.16
N ARG A 78 -4.81 12.71 -6.80
CA ARG A 78 -4.93 13.64 -7.93
C ARG A 78 -4.46 15.05 -7.56
N ASN A 79 -4.81 15.52 -6.37
CA ASN A 79 -4.51 16.88 -5.94
C ASN A 79 -3.03 17.08 -5.54
N TYR A 80 -2.40 16.06 -4.95
CA TYR A 80 -1.09 16.24 -4.31
C TYR A 80 0.06 15.46 -4.97
N PHE A 81 -0.20 14.34 -5.65
CA PHE A 81 0.84 13.36 -5.99
C PHE A 81 0.83 12.85 -7.44
N LEU A 82 0.00 13.45 -8.30
CA LEU A 82 -0.06 13.08 -9.72
C LEU A 82 1.25 13.39 -10.45
N GLU A 83 1.85 14.54 -10.15
CA GLU A 83 3.10 14.99 -10.76
C GLU A 83 4.34 14.45 -10.03
N LYS A 84 5.43 14.31 -10.78
CA LYS A 84 6.76 14.05 -10.21
C LYS A 84 7.16 15.22 -9.32
N TYR A 85 7.83 14.93 -8.21
CA TYR A 85 8.31 15.96 -7.32
C TYR A 85 9.34 16.86 -8.04
N ALA A 86 9.01 18.15 -8.16
CA ALA A 86 9.80 19.13 -8.91
C ALA A 86 10.77 19.94 -8.03
N GLY A 87 11.00 19.53 -6.78
CA GLY A 87 11.97 20.18 -5.89
C GLY A 87 11.43 21.32 -5.04
N ASP A 88 10.11 21.55 -4.99
CA ASP A 88 9.51 22.55 -4.10
C ASP A 88 9.52 22.07 -2.63
N PRO A 89 10.31 22.71 -1.75
CA PRO A 89 10.49 22.27 -0.37
C PRO A 89 9.27 22.54 0.53
N THR A 90 8.21 23.20 0.05
CA THR A 90 7.12 23.72 0.91
C THR A 90 5.74 23.12 0.67
N LYS A 91 5.64 22.01 -0.09
CA LYS A 91 4.35 21.43 -0.44
C LYS A 91 3.61 20.91 0.81
N THR A 92 2.58 21.64 1.22
CA THR A 92 1.70 21.23 2.32
C THR A 92 0.66 20.24 1.79
N VAL A 93 0.55 19.08 2.44
CA VAL A 93 -0.43 18.04 2.11
C VAL A 93 -1.41 17.92 3.27
N ASN A 94 -2.67 18.26 3.02
CA ASN A 94 -3.73 18.07 4.00
C ASN A 94 -4.39 16.70 3.81
N TYR A 95 -4.59 15.97 4.89
CA TYR A 95 -5.25 14.66 4.86
C TYR A 95 -6.06 14.42 6.13
N ASP A 96 -7.14 13.66 6.00
CA ASP A 96 -7.85 13.05 7.13
C ASP A 96 -7.16 11.72 7.44
N PHE A 97 -6.62 11.60 8.66
CA PHE A 97 -5.86 10.42 9.08
C PHE A 97 -6.72 9.15 9.06
N HIS A 98 -7.97 9.21 9.52
CA HIS A 98 -8.84 8.04 9.56
C HIS A 98 -9.26 7.61 8.16
N MET A 99 -9.58 8.56 7.29
CA MET A 99 -9.89 8.24 5.89
C MET A 99 -8.68 7.63 5.18
N LEU A 100 -7.48 8.22 5.34
CA LEU A 100 -6.25 7.70 4.74
C LEU A 100 -5.93 6.29 5.27
N GLN A 101 -6.00 6.09 6.58
CA GLN A 101 -5.73 4.79 7.19
C GLN A 101 -6.74 3.73 6.72
N ARG A 102 -8.04 4.03 6.74
CA ARG A 102 -9.09 3.10 6.28
C ARG A 102 -8.89 2.73 4.81
N TRP A 103 -8.56 3.70 3.97
CA TRP A 103 -8.32 3.48 2.56
C TRP A 103 -7.07 2.61 2.30
N LEU A 104 -5.96 2.85 3.00
CA LEU A 104 -4.75 2.02 2.88
C LEU A 104 -4.96 0.60 3.42
N ILE A 105 -5.70 0.44 4.51
CA ILE A 105 -6.08 -0.89 5.05
C ILE A 105 -7.01 -1.61 4.06
N LYS A 106 -7.97 -0.91 3.45
CA LYS A 106 -8.86 -1.47 2.41
C LYS A 106 -8.04 -2.04 1.25
N ILE A 107 -7.12 -1.25 0.68
CA ILE A 107 -6.26 -1.70 -0.42
C ILE A 107 -5.43 -2.92 0.01
N THR A 108 -4.88 -2.86 1.22
CA THR A 108 -4.11 -3.97 1.80
C THR A 108 -4.95 -5.24 1.95
N TYR A 109 -6.19 -5.13 2.42
CA TYR A 109 -7.12 -6.24 2.56
C TYR A 109 -7.46 -6.86 1.20
N ASN A 110 -7.77 -6.01 0.22
CA ASN A 110 -8.04 -6.44 -1.15
C ASN A 110 -6.84 -7.21 -1.73
N VAL A 111 -5.61 -6.73 -1.53
CA VAL A 111 -4.38 -7.41 -1.97
C VAL A 111 -4.16 -8.73 -1.24
N ALA A 112 -4.35 -8.77 0.08
CA ALA A 112 -4.21 -10.00 0.86
C ALA A 112 -5.16 -11.09 0.35
N ARG A 113 -6.43 -10.72 0.18
CA ARG A 113 -7.50 -11.60 -0.31
C ARG A 113 -7.25 -12.08 -1.73
N SER A 114 -6.85 -11.20 -2.65
CA SER A 114 -6.54 -11.58 -4.04
C SER A 114 -5.34 -12.50 -4.17
N SER A 115 -4.38 -12.31 -3.26
CA SER A 115 -3.14 -13.06 -3.25
C SER A 115 -3.24 -14.35 -2.45
N GLY A 116 -4.34 -14.60 -1.73
CA GLY A 116 -4.52 -15.79 -0.90
C GLY A 116 -3.72 -15.77 0.41
N LEU A 117 -3.33 -14.57 0.87
CA LEU A 117 -2.68 -14.38 2.16
C LEU A 117 -3.68 -14.54 3.33
N ASN A 118 -3.16 -14.68 4.56
CA ASN A 118 -3.99 -14.66 5.75
C ASN A 118 -4.83 -13.36 5.79
N CYS A 119 -6.13 -13.52 6.02
CA CYS A 119 -7.09 -12.42 6.09
C CYS A 119 -7.72 -12.26 7.49
N GLU A 120 -7.35 -13.10 8.46
CA GLU A 120 -7.94 -13.10 9.81
C GLU A 120 -7.80 -11.74 10.50
N TRP A 121 -6.63 -11.10 10.37
CA TRP A 121 -6.38 -9.78 10.95
C TRP A 121 -7.38 -8.71 10.53
N PHE A 122 -7.90 -8.81 9.29
CA PHE A 122 -8.82 -7.82 8.75
C PHE A 122 -10.25 -8.02 9.22
N HIS A 123 -10.64 -9.25 9.59
CA HIS A 123 -12.01 -9.55 10.00
C HIS A 123 -12.45 -8.69 11.20
N ASP A 124 -11.55 -8.46 12.15
CA ASP A 124 -11.80 -7.61 13.32
C ASP A 124 -11.92 -6.12 12.93
N GLU A 125 -11.33 -5.73 11.80
CA GLU A 125 -11.24 -4.33 11.36
C GLU A 125 -12.26 -3.97 10.28
N LEU A 126 -13.08 -4.92 9.83
CA LEU A 126 -14.10 -4.66 8.81
C LEU A 126 -15.08 -3.57 9.28
N GLY A 127 -15.39 -3.52 10.59
CA GLY A 127 -16.19 -2.46 11.19
C GLY A 127 -15.54 -1.07 11.05
N TYR A 128 -14.25 -0.96 11.32
CA TYR A 128 -13.50 0.28 11.12
C TYR A 128 -13.41 0.67 9.64
N ILE A 129 -13.09 -0.28 8.75
CA ILE A 129 -13.00 -0.03 7.30
C ILE A 129 -14.35 0.42 6.74
N LEU A 130 -15.46 -0.25 7.06
CA LEU A 130 -16.77 0.04 6.49
C LEU A 130 -17.46 1.25 7.13
N HIS A 131 -17.40 1.37 8.45
CA HIS A 131 -18.28 2.25 9.21
C HIS A 131 -17.54 3.29 10.05
N ASN A 132 -16.21 3.32 10.01
CA ASN A 132 -15.40 4.22 10.84
C ASN A 132 -15.70 4.07 12.34
N ILE A 133 -15.88 2.82 12.81
CA ILE A 133 -16.06 2.55 14.24
C ILE A 133 -14.71 2.76 14.94
N GLN A 134 -14.61 3.82 15.75
CA GLN A 134 -13.35 4.26 16.38
C GLN A 134 -13.18 3.80 17.82
N ASP A 135 -14.01 2.85 18.29
CA ASP A 135 -13.98 2.34 19.66
C ASP A 135 -12.62 1.76 20.04
N GLN A 136 -11.97 1.10 19.09
CA GLN A 136 -10.59 0.65 19.18
C GLN A 136 -9.92 0.82 17.82
N LEU A 137 -8.87 1.66 17.76
CA LEU A 137 -8.14 1.87 16.52
C LEU A 137 -7.24 0.67 16.22
N PRO A 138 -7.15 0.24 14.94
CA PRO A 138 -6.29 -0.87 14.57
C PRO A 138 -4.81 -0.50 14.84
N PRO A 139 -3.99 -1.47 15.31
CA PRO A 139 -2.59 -1.23 15.58
C PRO A 139 -1.82 -1.17 14.24
N VAL A 140 -1.73 0.04 13.68
CA VAL A 140 -1.15 0.29 12.34
C VAL A 140 -0.14 1.43 12.43
N SER A 141 1.01 1.24 11.78
CA SER A 141 1.95 2.33 11.50
C SER A 141 1.95 2.64 10.00
N ILE A 142 1.80 3.92 9.65
CA ILE A 142 1.86 4.41 8.27
C ILE A 142 3.00 5.42 8.18
N PHE A 143 4.01 5.11 7.37
CA PHE A 143 5.08 6.05 7.03
C PHE A 143 4.86 6.51 5.60
N GLY A 144 4.44 7.77 5.44
CA GLY A 144 4.30 8.43 4.15
C GLY A 144 5.60 9.12 3.73
N GLY A 145 5.89 9.09 2.44
CA GLY A 145 7.05 9.76 1.85
C GLY A 145 6.82 10.12 0.39
N LEU A 146 7.73 10.92 -0.16
CA LEU A 146 7.76 11.29 -1.57
C LEU A 146 8.77 10.44 -2.32
N HIS A 147 8.33 9.83 -3.43
CA HIS A 147 9.23 9.24 -4.40
C HIS A 147 9.96 10.34 -5.17
N VAL A 148 11.27 10.39 -5.01
CA VAL A 148 12.16 11.25 -5.79
C VAL A 148 13.03 10.35 -6.66
N ASP A 149 12.97 10.57 -7.96
CA ASP A 149 13.80 9.88 -8.91
C ASP A 149 15.24 10.43 -8.86
N MET A 150 16.13 9.61 -8.30
CA MET A 150 17.55 9.93 -8.17
C MET A 150 18.40 9.26 -9.27
N THR A 151 17.77 8.67 -10.29
CA THR A 151 18.52 8.03 -11.39
C THR A 151 19.12 9.09 -12.31
N ALA A 152 20.35 8.86 -12.78
CA ALA A 152 21.09 9.85 -13.57
C ALA A 152 20.41 10.21 -14.91
N PHE A 153 19.54 9.35 -15.42
CA PHE A 153 18.87 9.51 -16.72
C PHE A 153 17.36 9.68 -16.61
N GLY A 154 16.81 9.57 -15.39
CA GLY A 154 15.38 9.49 -15.16
C GLY A 154 14.84 8.06 -15.31
N GLU A 155 13.86 7.71 -14.47
CA GLU A 155 13.18 6.40 -14.39
C GLU A 155 12.50 6.04 -15.72
N ASP A 156 12.09 7.05 -16.49
CA ASP A 156 11.46 6.91 -17.81
C ASP A 156 12.48 6.55 -18.90
N LYS A 157 13.74 7.00 -18.79
CA LYS A 157 14.80 6.74 -19.79
C LYS A 157 15.71 5.58 -19.40
N ALA A 158 15.68 5.16 -18.13
CA ALA A 158 16.37 3.98 -17.64
C ALA A 158 15.87 2.66 -18.29
N LEU A 159 14.74 2.72 -19.03
CA LEU A 159 14.23 1.69 -19.93
C LEU A 159 15.27 1.17 -20.94
N LEU A 160 16.29 1.96 -21.30
CA LEU A 160 17.26 1.57 -22.32
C LEU A 160 18.43 0.72 -21.79
N LEU A 161 18.66 0.65 -20.47
CA LEU A 161 19.90 0.04 -19.93
C LEU A 161 19.72 -0.85 -18.69
N SER A 162 18.55 -0.88 -18.03
CA SER A 162 18.38 -1.67 -16.80
C SER A 162 17.02 -2.38 -16.72
N PRO A 163 16.97 -3.72 -16.59
CA PRO A 163 15.73 -4.46 -16.33
C PRO A 163 15.12 -4.18 -14.94
N ILE A 164 15.79 -3.37 -14.11
CA ILE A 164 15.41 -3.03 -12.73
C ILE A 164 14.68 -1.69 -12.65
N SER A 165 14.87 -0.78 -13.63
CA SER A 165 14.26 0.55 -13.64
C SER A 165 13.22 0.65 -14.75
N SER A 166 12.06 0.05 -14.51
CA SER A 166 10.84 0.41 -15.23
C SER A 166 10.09 1.42 -14.36
N TYR A 167 9.74 2.57 -14.92
CA TYR A 167 8.82 3.51 -14.28
C TYR A 167 7.55 2.77 -13.84
N ARG A 168 7.32 2.72 -12.52
CA ARG A 168 6.17 2.05 -11.89
C ARG A 168 5.53 3.00 -10.88
N PRO A 169 4.76 4.01 -11.33
CA PRO A 169 4.06 4.95 -10.45
C PRO A 169 2.97 4.27 -9.63
N LEU A 170 2.49 3.08 -10.01
CA LEU A 170 1.43 2.38 -9.30
C LEU A 170 1.85 0.94 -8.97
N TYR A 171 2.05 0.65 -7.69
CA TYR A 171 2.25 -0.73 -7.24
C TYR A 171 1.87 -0.93 -5.77
N VAL A 172 1.53 -2.18 -5.43
CA VAL A 172 1.42 -2.66 -4.06
C VAL A 172 2.33 -3.87 -3.88
N TYR A 173 3.33 -3.73 -3.01
CA TYR A 173 4.33 -4.76 -2.75
C TYR A 173 4.22 -5.25 -1.31
N HIS A 174 3.82 -6.51 -1.12
CA HIS A 174 3.78 -7.13 0.20
C HIS A 174 5.15 -7.70 0.57
N SER A 175 5.50 -7.54 1.85
CA SER A 175 6.79 -7.91 2.45
C SER A 175 8.01 -7.26 1.77
N PRO A 176 8.09 -5.91 1.77
CA PRO A 176 9.24 -5.17 1.28
C PRO A 176 10.54 -5.58 1.97
N ARG A 177 11.62 -5.66 1.18
CA ARG A 177 12.98 -5.82 1.70
C ARG A 177 13.55 -4.45 2.02
N ILE A 178 13.34 -3.99 3.26
CA ILE A 178 13.90 -2.73 3.75
C ILE A 178 15.32 -2.99 4.22
N LEU A 179 16.28 -2.23 3.71
CA LEU A 179 17.69 -2.31 4.07
C LEU A 179 18.02 -1.21 5.06
N GLU A 180 18.72 -1.54 6.15
CA GLU A 180 19.07 -0.54 7.17
C GLU A 180 20.18 0.41 6.72
N ASN A 181 21.18 -0.09 5.99
CA ASN A 181 22.32 0.71 5.54
C ASN A 181 22.31 0.96 4.02
N GLY A 182 21.51 0.20 3.28
CA GLY A 182 21.28 0.38 1.85
C GLY A 182 22.26 -0.38 0.96
N ILE A 183 21.94 -0.40 -0.34
CA ILE A 183 22.63 -1.22 -1.34
C ILE A 183 24.10 -0.83 -1.49
N SER A 184 24.40 0.47 -1.54
CA SER A 184 25.77 0.96 -1.72
C SER A 184 26.67 0.59 -0.55
N PHE A 185 26.15 0.59 0.69
CA PHE A 185 26.88 0.11 1.86
C PHE A 185 27.19 -1.38 1.73
N CYS A 186 26.18 -2.19 1.41
CA CYS A 186 26.32 -3.63 1.26
C CYS A 186 27.35 -4.00 0.19
N MET A 187 27.31 -3.35 -0.97
CA MET A 187 28.28 -3.57 -2.05
C MET A 187 29.70 -3.17 -1.65
N LYS A 188 29.90 -1.94 -1.13
CA LYS A 188 31.23 -1.42 -0.76
C LYS A 188 31.89 -2.26 0.34
N ARG A 189 31.11 -2.78 1.28
CA ARG A 189 31.60 -3.55 2.43
C ARG A 189 31.56 -5.07 2.21
N ARG A 190 31.08 -5.54 1.05
CA ARG A 190 30.74 -6.96 0.81
C ARG A 190 29.87 -7.54 1.93
N PHE A 191 28.99 -6.71 2.50
CA PHE A 191 28.09 -7.10 3.58
C PHE A 191 26.85 -7.79 2.98
N PRO A 192 26.47 -9.00 3.43
CA PRO A 192 25.35 -9.73 2.85
C PRO A 192 24.03 -8.97 3.00
N LEU A 193 23.27 -8.81 1.89
CA LEU A 193 21.97 -8.13 1.90
C LEU A 193 20.99 -8.74 2.91
N ASP A 194 20.98 -10.06 3.08
CA ASP A 194 20.11 -10.73 4.04
C ASP A 194 20.40 -10.36 5.50
N LYS A 195 21.64 -9.94 5.80
CA LYS A 195 22.03 -9.46 7.13
C LYS A 195 21.71 -7.98 7.34
N ASP A 196 21.51 -7.21 6.26
CA ASP A 196 21.16 -5.78 6.31
C ASP A 196 19.64 -5.53 6.32
N LYS A 197 18.84 -6.59 6.13
CA LYS A 197 17.38 -6.51 6.16
C LYS A 197 16.89 -6.07 7.54
N MET A 198 16.10 -5.01 7.56
CA MET A 198 15.39 -4.57 8.74
C MET A 198 14.41 -5.66 9.21
N LYS A 199 14.48 -6.01 10.49
CA LYS A 199 13.59 -7.01 11.10
C LYS A 199 12.40 -6.32 11.77
N ILE A 200 11.25 -6.32 11.10
CA ILE A 200 9.99 -5.86 11.67
C ILE A 200 9.33 -7.05 12.38
N LYS A 201 9.57 -7.17 13.69
CA LYS A 201 9.03 -8.28 14.49
C LYS A 201 7.57 -8.01 14.86
N ARG A 202 6.75 -9.07 14.90
CA ARG A 202 5.32 -9.00 15.30
C ARG A 202 4.45 -8.14 14.37
N ALA A 203 4.85 -7.97 13.11
CA ALA A 203 3.97 -7.48 12.06
C ALA A 203 3.27 -8.66 11.40
N GLU A 204 1.96 -8.54 11.19
CA GLU A 204 1.15 -9.50 10.45
C GLU A 204 1.30 -9.26 8.94
N HIS A 205 1.22 -8.00 8.53
CA HIS A 205 1.46 -7.59 7.16
C HIS A 205 2.35 -6.35 7.12
N VAL A 206 3.27 -6.33 6.15
CA VAL A 206 4.07 -5.15 5.82
C VAL A 206 3.95 -4.91 4.32
N LEU A 207 3.61 -3.70 3.91
CA LEU A 207 3.41 -3.37 2.50
C LEU A 207 4.07 -2.05 2.15
N THR A 208 4.62 -1.98 0.95
CA THR A 208 4.96 -0.72 0.29
C THR A 208 3.95 -0.45 -0.82
N ILE A 209 3.35 0.73 -0.78
CA ILE A 209 2.35 1.17 -1.74
C ILE A 209 2.87 2.45 -2.41
N ARG A 210 2.84 2.51 -3.74
CA ARG A 210 3.19 3.72 -4.50
C ARG A 210 2.01 4.17 -5.35
N PHE A 211 1.72 5.47 -5.29
CA PHE A 211 0.75 6.19 -6.12
C PHE A 211 1.41 7.46 -6.67
N GLY A 212 1.92 7.40 -7.90
CA GLY A 212 2.68 8.48 -8.51
C GLY A 212 3.93 8.81 -7.71
N SER A 213 3.97 10.03 -7.16
CA SER A 213 5.03 10.48 -6.25
C SER A 213 4.76 10.16 -4.78
N ALA A 214 3.57 9.68 -4.39
CA ALA A 214 3.31 9.22 -3.03
C ALA A 214 3.84 7.81 -2.81
N MET A 215 4.52 7.59 -1.68
CA MET A 215 4.90 6.27 -1.20
C MET A 215 4.48 6.07 0.25
N PHE A 216 3.96 4.89 0.55
CA PHE A 216 3.57 4.49 1.89
C PHE A 216 4.24 3.18 2.26
N LEU A 217 4.85 3.14 3.44
CA LEU A 217 5.12 1.90 4.16
C LEU A 217 4.02 1.71 5.20
N VAL A 218 3.21 0.66 5.02
CA VAL A 218 2.10 0.30 5.90
C VAL A 218 2.49 -0.96 6.67
N ILE A 219 2.46 -0.90 7.99
CA ILE A 219 2.71 -2.03 8.88
C ILE A 219 1.43 -2.30 9.67
N LEU A 220 0.86 -3.48 9.47
CA LEU A 220 -0.24 -4.01 10.27
C LEU A 220 0.38 -4.87 11.37
N TRP A 221 0.35 -4.38 12.61
CA TRP A 221 0.93 -5.10 13.73
C TRP A 221 -0.01 -6.22 14.20
N ASN A 222 0.54 -7.25 14.81
CA ASN A 222 -0.26 -8.27 15.49
C ASN A 222 -1.16 -7.61 16.55
N LYS A 223 -2.40 -8.10 16.70
CA LYS A 223 -3.40 -7.53 17.61
C LYS A 223 -2.97 -7.52 19.08
N GLU A 224 -2.14 -8.49 19.48
CA GLU A 224 -1.64 -8.63 20.85
C GLU A 224 -0.41 -7.75 21.13
N ILE A 225 0.00 -6.89 20.19
CA ILE A 225 1.15 -6.01 20.39
C ILE A 225 0.86 -4.94 21.43
N PHE A 226 1.82 -4.70 22.32
CA PHE A 226 1.76 -3.55 23.23
C PHE A 226 1.97 -2.24 22.46
N SER A 227 1.15 -1.23 22.73
CA SER A 227 1.28 0.11 22.14
C SER A 227 2.69 0.69 22.30
N SER A 228 3.29 0.53 23.48
CA SER A 228 4.67 0.97 23.74
C SER A 228 5.73 0.34 22.82
N ALA A 229 5.48 -0.87 22.31
CA ALA A 229 6.37 -1.52 21.36
C ALA A 229 6.23 -0.92 19.96
N VAL A 230 5.01 -0.57 19.55
CA VAL A 230 4.72 0.16 18.31
C VAL A 230 5.36 1.55 18.35
N ASP A 231 5.14 2.30 19.43
CA ASP A 231 5.69 3.64 19.62
C ASP A 231 7.22 3.63 19.58
N LYS A 232 7.84 2.65 20.27
CA LYS A 232 9.29 2.46 20.25
C LYS A 232 9.80 2.15 18.84
N PHE A 233 9.09 1.31 18.09
CA PHE A 233 9.47 1.02 16.70
C PHE A 233 9.36 2.28 15.85
N ASN A 234 8.26 3.02 15.94
CA ASN A 234 8.02 4.24 15.18
C ASN A 234 9.12 5.27 15.43
N ALA A 235 9.45 5.52 16.70
CA ALA A 235 10.53 6.44 17.08
C ALA A 235 11.90 6.01 16.52
N ILE A 236 12.23 4.71 16.53
CA ILE A 236 13.48 4.20 15.96
C ILE A 236 13.48 4.34 14.44
N PHE A 237 12.34 4.06 13.79
CA PHE A 237 12.21 4.16 12.34
C PHE A 237 12.39 5.59 11.86
N GLU A 238 11.70 6.55 12.49
CA GLU A 238 11.83 7.99 12.19
C GLU A 238 13.24 8.51 12.46
N ALA A 239 13.91 8.03 13.51
CA ALA A 239 15.29 8.43 13.79
C ALA A 239 16.28 7.91 12.73
N LYS A 240 16.03 6.73 12.16
CA LYS A 240 16.87 6.13 11.11
C LYS A 240 16.60 6.71 9.72
N PHE A 241 15.34 7.08 9.45
CA PHE A 241 14.91 7.65 8.18
C PHE A 241 14.29 9.03 8.41
N PRO A 242 15.10 10.03 8.84
CA PRO A 242 14.59 11.36 9.12
C PRO A 242 14.26 12.06 7.81
N TYR A 243 12.99 12.07 7.44
CA TYR A 243 12.45 12.95 6.42
C TYR A 243 11.99 14.23 7.13
N ARG A 244 12.91 15.18 7.32
CA ARG A 244 12.62 16.54 7.80
C ARG A 244 12.90 17.54 6.70
#